data_AF-A0AAU4K190-F1
#
_entry.id   AF-A0AAU4K190-F1
#
_cell.length_a   1.000
_cell.length_b   1.000
_cell.length_c   1.000
_cell.angle_alpha   90.00
_cell.angle_beta   90.00
_cell.angle_gamma   90.00
#
_symmetry.space_group_name_H-M   'P 1'
#
loop_
_entity.id
_entity.type
_entity.pdbx_description
1 polymer ?
#
loop_
_entity_poly.entity_id
_entity_poly.type
_entity_poly.pdbx_seq_one_letter_code
_entity_poly.pdbx_strand_id
1 'polypeptide(L)'
;MIIDRPTVDPHRPVHVVFAAPWQSIDRHGPGRTTDETWWTFPDDVADGDTVVTVVQGREAAVLGVSVLRMGTDPDDWDLEPADPIASEPLSAAAISRRAGTAVTVDPRSLHHTEGAAVIAAIEGECDAPTPWFALPSPCADVDTMGVSAVESSWGCTGCGRRWAGKTSPRLQRHTTVEVPYDDIGWVALCPSCHDIVHQPLGPSVDELMFGNRPACPACNEHRTFRVLWGMPASPPPYGTVGAGCVVMGDNPTRRCGACGHEW
;
A
#
# COMPACT_ATOMS: atom_id res chain seq x y z
N MET A 1 -5.25 28.90 3.10
CA MET A 1 -5.25 29.36 1.70
C MET A 1 -6.12 28.38 0.95
N ILE A 2 -7.32 28.78 0.53
CA ILE A 2 -8.17 27.93 -0.31
C ILE A 2 -7.54 28.02 -1.69
N ILE A 3 -6.86 26.96 -2.12
CA ILE A 3 -6.38 26.85 -3.50
C ILE A 3 -7.64 26.55 -4.30
N ASP A 4 -8.05 27.48 -5.17
CA ASP A 4 -9.13 27.24 -6.12
C ASP A 4 -8.60 26.21 -7.12
N ARG A 5 -9.11 24.98 -7.02
CA ARG A 5 -8.61 23.84 -7.81
C ARG A 5 -9.47 23.67 -9.05
N PRO A 6 -8.88 23.24 -10.18
CA PRO A 6 -9.66 22.89 -11.34
C PRO A 6 -10.59 21.72 -10.98
N THR A 7 -11.88 21.88 -11.24
CA THR A 7 -12.83 20.77 -11.25
C THR A 7 -12.73 20.06 -12.60
N VAL A 8 -12.87 18.73 -12.59
CA VAL A 8 -12.96 17.93 -13.82
C VAL A 8 -14.16 18.42 -14.63
N ASP A 9 -13.92 18.82 -15.87
CA ASP A 9 -14.98 19.16 -16.82
C ASP A 9 -15.57 17.86 -17.39
N PRO A 10 -16.84 17.53 -17.12
CA PRO A 10 -17.45 16.28 -17.58
C PRO A 10 -17.61 16.21 -19.11
N HIS A 11 -17.39 17.30 -19.83
CA HIS A 11 -17.43 17.34 -21.30
C HIS A 11 -16.05 17.17 -21.95
N ARG A 12 -14.97 17.16 -21.17
CA ARG A 12 -13.62 16.93 -21.68
C ARG A 12 -13.29 15.44 -21.74
N PRO A 13 -12.48 15.01 -22.73
CA PRO A 13 -11.91 13.68 -22.75
C PRO A 13 -11.18 13.33 -21.46
N VAL A 14 -11.26 12.05 -21.08
CA VAL A 14 -10.50 11.47 -19.97
C VAL A 14 -9.49 10.49 -20.53
N HIS A 15 -8.23 10.64 -20.13
CA HIS A 15 -7.12 9.83 -20.60
C HIS A 15 -6.46 9.08 -19.45
N VAL A 16 -6.17 7.81 -19.67
CA VAL A 16 -5.28 7.03 -18.81
C VAL A 16 -3.85 7.26 -19.29
N VAL A 17 -2.98 7.72 -18.40
CA VAL A 17 -1.58 8.06 -18.69
C VAL A 17 -0.66 7.27 -17.77
N PHE A 18 0.41 6.71 -18.33
CA PHE A 18 1.38 5.94 -17.56
C PHE A 18 2.57 6.79 -17.13
N ALA A 19 3.04 6.56 -15.90
CA ALA A 19 4.28 7.17 -15.39
C ALA A 19 5.20 6.14 -14.75
N ALA A 20 6.52 6.28 -14.96
CA ALA A 20 7.54 5.52 -14.23
C ALA A 20 8.91 6.24 -14.25
N PRO A 21 9.80 5.96 -13.27
CA PRO A 21 9.55 5.22 -12.05
C PRO A 21 8.64 6.03 -11.11
N TRP A 22 7.66 5.36 -10.51
CA TRP A 22 6.67 6.05 -9.68
C TRP A 22 7.25 6.66 -8.40
N GLN A 23 8.41 6.17 -7.96
CA GLN A 23 9.12 6.65 -6.77
C GLN A 23 9.63 8.08 -6.91
N SER A 24 9.83 8.55 -8.15
CA SER A 24 10.32 9.90 -8.44
C SER A 24 9.19 10.92 -8.64
N ILE A 25 7.92 10.49 -8.54
CA ILE A 25 6.75 11.36 -8.68
C ILE A 25 6.47 12.06 -7.34
N ASP A 26 6.54 13.40 -7.34
CA ASP A 26 6.08 14.20 -6.21
C ASP A 26 4.54 14.23 -6.19
N ARG A 27 3.93 13.50 -5.26
CA ARG A 27 2.47 13.39 -5.11
C ARG A 27 1.86 14.53 -4.29
N HIS A 28 2.67 15.36 -3.64
CA HIS A 28 2.20 16.37 -2.68
C HIS A 28 2.66 17.80 -3.01
N GLY A 29 3.59 17.96 -3.95
CA GLY A 29 4.01 19.25 -4.50
C GLY A 29 3.20 19.71 -5.71
N PRO A 30 3.40 20.97 -6.13
CA PRO A 30 2.82 21.50 -7.37
C PRO A 30 3.53 20.88 -8.58
N GLY A 31 3.03 19.72 -9.03
CA GLY A 31 3.10 19.24 -10.42
C GLY A 31 4.46 18.98 -11.06
N ARG A 32 5.58 19.40 -10.46
CA ARG A 32 6.90 19.25 -11.07
C ARG A 32 7.27 17.78 -11.11
N THR A 33 7.07 17.22 -12.28
CA THR A 33 7.76 16.05 -12.77
C THR A 33 9.24 16.25 -12.50
N THR A 34 9.84 15.33 -11.77
CA THR A 34 11.29 15.26 -11.72
C THR A 34 11.77 14.80 -13.09
N ASP A 35 12.93 15.27 -13.54
CA ASP A 35 13.56 14.82 -14.81
C ASP A 35 13.83 13.30 -14.83
N GLU A 36 13.61 12.62 -13.70
CA GLU A 36 13.77 11.18 -13.54
C GLU A 36 12.52 10.37 -13.91
N THR A 37 11.35 11.02 -14.09
CA THR A 37 10.09 10.35 -14.43
C THR A 37 9.76 10.48 -15.91
N TRP A 38 9.60 9.35 -16.59
CA TRP A 38 9.04 9.32 -17.94
C TRP A 38 7.52 9.13 -17.91
N TRP A 39 6.86 9.77 -18.86
CA TRP A 39 5.41 9.75 -19.01
C TRP A 39 5.04 9.23 -20.39
N THR A 40 3.93 8.53 -20.49
CA THR A 40 3.41 8.03 -21.77
C THR A 40 1.94 8.41 -21.89
N PHE A 41 1.65 9.27 -22.85
CA PHE A 41 0.33 9.79 -23.16
C PHE A 41 -0.23 9.13 -24.43
N PRO A 42 -1.56 9.02 -24.56
CA PRO A 42 -2.22 8.80 -25.84
C PRO A 42 -1.91 9.92 -26.86
N ASP A 43 -2.01 9.61 -28.15
CA ASP A 43 -1.70 10.57 -29.23
C ASP A 43 -2.69 11.74 -29.34
N ASP A 44 -3.90 11.61 -28.78
CA ASP A 44 -5.02 12.55 -28.93
C ASP A 44 -5.26 13.43 -27.69
N VAL A 45 -4.30 13.48 -26.75
CA VAL A 45 -4.40 14.36 -25.58
C VAL A 45 -4.33 15.83 -25.99
N ALA A 46 -5.12 16.66 -25.31
CA ALA A 46 -5.14 18.11 -25.53
C ALA A 46 -5.11 18.90 -24.22
N ASP A 47 -4.75 20.18 -24.33
CA ASP A 47 -4.80 21.12 -23.20
C ASP A 47 -6.21 21.19 -22.58
N GLY A 48 -6.26 21.07 -21.25
CA GLY A 48 -7.46 21.05 -20.46
C GLY A 48 -8.16 19.69 -20.36
N ASP A 49 -7.62 18.64 -20.97
CA ASP A 49 -8.16 17.29 -20.82
C ASP A 49 -7.89 16.72 -19.42
N THR A 50 -8.74 15.80 -18.99
CA THR A 50 -8.58 15.11 -17.70
C THR A 50 -7.66 13.91 -17.86
N VAL A 51 -6.70 13.78 -16.95
CA VAL A 51 -5.73 12.70 -16.92
C VAL A 51 -5.90 11.90 -15.63
N VAL A 52 -6.00 10.58 -15.79
CA VAL A 52 -5.90 9.59 -14.71
C VAL A 52 -4.51 8.97 -14.79
N THR A 53 -3.65 9.30 -13.84
CA THR A 53 -2.28 8.79 -13.81
C THR A 53 -2.26 7.39 -13.22
N VAL A 54 -1.75 6.43 -14.00
CA VAL A 54 -1.54 5.04 -13.60
C VAL A 54 -0.06 4.71 -13.55
N VAL A 55 0.30 3.83 -12.62
CA VAL A 55 1.67 3.33 -12.46
C VAL A 55 1.69 1.83 -12.18
N GLN A 56 2.86 1.23 -12.39
CA GLN A 56 3.08 -0.19 -12.08
C GLN A 56 3.92 -0.33 -10.82
N GLY A 57 3.33 -0.89 -9.76
CA GLY A 57 4.04 -1.40 -8.59
C GLY A 57 3.99 -2.92 -8.53
N ARG A 58 3.65 -3.46 -7.36
CA ARG A 58 3.30 -4.88 -7.23
C ARG A 58 2.05 -5.23 -8.03
N GLU A 59 1.13 -4.27 -8.07
CA GLU A 59 -0.07 -4.27 -8.89
C GLU A 59 -0.19 -2.88 -9.56
N ALA A 60 -1.05 -2.80 -10.58
CA ALA A 60 -1.36 -1.52 -11.21
C ALA A 60 -2.08 -0.61 -10.22
N ALA A 61 -1.67 0.66 -10.16
CA ALA A 61 -2.20 1.65 -9.23
C ALA A 61 -2.63 2.93 -9.96
N VAL A 62 -3.71 3.55 -9.49
CA VAL A 62 -4.09 4.92 -9.85
C VAL A 62 -3.49 5.88 -8.81
N LEU A 63 -2.69 6.85 -9.26
CA LEU A 63 -2.07 7.83 -8.37
C LEU A 63 -2.97 9.02 -8.05
N GLY A 64 -3.79 9.44 -9.00
CA GLY A 64 -4.67 10.59 -8.87
C GLY A 64 -5.27 11.04 -10.20
N VAL A 65 -6.07 12.10 -10.11
CA VAL A 65 -6.72 12.78 -11.23
C VAL A 65 -6.11 14.17 -11.36
N SER A 66 -5.80 14.57 -12.59
CA SER A 66 -5.25 15.88 -12.91
C SER A 66 -5.87 16.44 -14.17
N VAL A 67 -5.75 17.75 -14.37
CA VAL A 67 -5.99 18.39 -15.66
C VAL A 67 -4.66 18.65 -16.34
N LEU A 68 -4.53 18.23 -17.60
CA LEU A 68 -3.35 18.48 -18.42
C LEU A 68 -3.31 19.96 -18.79
N ARG A 69 -2.15 20.58 -18.55
CA ARG A 69 -1.81 21.91 -19.05
C ARG A 69 -0.68 21.79 -20.05
N MET A 70 -0.91 22.25 -21.27
CA MET A 70 0.13 22.31 -22.29
C MET A 70 0.59 23.76 -22.46
N GLY A 71 1.90 23.96 -22.43
CA GLY A 71 2.57 25.20 -22.75
C GLY A 71 2.74 25.38 -24.26
N THR A 72 3.61 26.31 -24.63
CA THR A 72 3.88 26.62 -26.05
C THR A 72 4.88 25.67 -26.69
N ASP A 73 5.73 25.03 -25.88
CA ASP A 73 6.69 24.03 -26.33
C ASP A 73 6.15 22.62 -26.10
N PRO A 74 6.47 21.62 -26.96
CA PRO A 74 5.93 20.26 -26.84
C PRO A 74 6.29 19.55 -25.53
N ASP A 75 7.43 19.90 -24.94
CA ASP A 75 7.91 19.35 -23.67
C ASP A 75 7.50 20.20 -22.46
N ASP A 76 6.82 21.34 -22.70
CA ASP A 76 6.30 22.22 -21.66
C ASP A 76 4.86 21.80 -21.34
N TRP A 77 4.68 20.96 -20.34
CA TRP A 77 3.37 20.55 -19.85
C TRP A 77 3.40 20.32 -18.34
N ASP A 78 2.23 20.43 -17.71
CA ASP A 78 2.04 20.22 -16.28
C ASP A 78 0.73 19.44 -16.02
N LEU A 79 0.65 18.78 -14.86
CA LEU A 79 -0.52 18.06 -14.38
C LEU A 79 -1.03 18.72 -13.11
N GLU A 80 -2.04 19.58 -13.25
CA GLU A 80 -2.68 20.24 -12.13
C GLU A 80 -3.60 19.25 -11.38
N PRO A 81 -3.37 18.95 -10.10
CA PRO A 81 -4.23 18.03 -9.35
C PRO A 81 -5.69 18.50 -9.32
N ALA A 82 -6.61 17.59 -9.63
CA ALA A 82 -8.04 17.84 -9.71
C ALA A 82 -8.82 16.84 -8.83
N ASP A 83 -10.06 17.18 -8.48
CA ASP A 83 -10.93 16.26 -7.76
C ASP A 83 -11.36 15.09 -8.66
N PRO A 84 -11.49 13.86 -8.12
CA PRO A 84 -11.26 13.45 -6.74
C PRO A 84 -9.77 13.30 -6.36
N ILE A 85 -9.44 13.74 -5.14
CA ILE A 85 -8.07 13.63 -4.60
C ILE A 85 -7.86 12.30 -3.90
N ALA A 86 -7.01 11.46 -4.47
CA ALA A 86 -6.53 10.24 -3.84
C ALA A 86 -5.35 10.58 -2.90
N SER A 87 -5.54 10.43 -1.59
CA SER A 87 -4.46 10.61 -0.61
C SER A 87 -3.40 9.50 -0.71
N GLU A 88 -3.82 8.31 -1.13
CA GLU A 88 -3.00 7.11 -1.27
C GLU A 88 -3.22 6.49 -2.66
N PRO A 89 -2.26 5.70 -3.19
CA PRO A 89 -2.42 5.04 -4.47
C PRO A 89 -3.58 4.04 -4.40
N LEU A 90 -4.49 4.11 -5.35
CA LEU A 90 -5.68 3.26 -5.39
C LEU A 90 -5.42 2.03 -6.26
N SER A 91 -5.97 0.88 -5.88
CA SER A 91 -5.85 -0.34 -6.70
C SER A 91 -6.61 -0.16 -8.02
N ALA A 92 -5.91 -0.30 -9.15
CA ALA A 92 -6.57 -0.24 -10.46
C ALA A 92 -7.63 -1.35 -10.61
N ALA A 93 -7.47 -2.50 -9.94
CA ALA A 93 -8.48 -3.56 -9.90
C ALA A 93 -9.74 -3.13 -9.14
N ALA A 94 -9.60 -2.37 -8.03
CA ALA A 94 -10.74 -1.82 -7.29
C ALA A 94 -11.50 -0.79 -8.14
N ILE A 95 -10.78 0.12 -8.80
CA ILE A 95 -11.37 1.09 -9.73
C ILE A 95 -12.09 0.37 -10.87
N SER A 96 -11.44 -0.63 -11.48
CA SER A 96 -12.02 -1.41 -12.57
C SER A 96 -13.33 -2.08 -12.19
N ARG A 97 -13.35 -2.70 -11.00
CA ARG A 97 -14.54 -3.37 -10.46
C ARG A 97 -15.70 -2.40 -10.27
N ARG A 98 -15.43 -1.18 -9.80
CA ARG A 98 -16.46 -0.14 -9.58
C ARG A 98 -16.94 0.50 -10.89
N ALA A 99 -16.00 0.83 -11.76
CA ALA A 99 -16.29 1.49 -13.04
C ALA A 99 -16.96 0.56 -14.06
N GLY A 100 -16.76 -0.76 -13.92
CA GLY A 100 -17.23 -1.74 -14.90
C GLY A 100 -16.41 -1.76 -16.20
N THR A 101 -15.28 -1.05 -16.23
CA THR A 101 -14.29 -1.04 -17.33
C THR A 101 -12.90 -1.29 -16.77
N ALA A 102 -12.03 -1.96 -17.50
CA ALA A 102 -10.69 -2.26 -17.04
C ALA A 102 -9.82 -0.99 -17.02
N VAL A 103 -9.18 -0.69 -15.89
CA VAL A 103 -8.13 0.32 -15.76
C VAL A 103 -6.81 -0.43 -15.73
N THR A 104 -6.04 -0.31 -16.81
CA THR A 104 -4.72 -0.94 -16.98
C THR A 104 -3.63 0.12 -17.00
N VAL A 105 -2.36 -0.30 -17.03
CA VAL A 105 -1.21 0.60 -17.18
C VAL A 105 -1.01 1.08 -18.62
N ASP A 106 -1.76 0.53 -19.59
CA ASP A 106 -1.64 0.92 -20.99
C ASP A 106 -2.27 2.31 -21.22
N PRO A 107 -1.51 3.30 -21.71
CA PRO A 107 -2.05 4.62 -21.99
C PRO A 107 -3.15 4.56 -23.04
N ARG A 108 -4.29 5.16 -22.75
CA ARG A 108 -5.42 5.21 -23.67
C ARG A 108 -6.42 6.32 -23.33
N SER A 109 -7.08 6.82 -24.35
CA SER A 109 -8.23 7.70 -24.26
C SER A 109 -9.47 6.87 -23.93
N LEU A 110 -10.28 7.33 -22.98
CA LEU A 110 -11.51 6.66 -22.58
C LEU A 110 -12.70 7.25 -23.34
N HIS A 111 -13.66 6.40 -23.71
CA HIS A 111 -14.95 6.91 -24.20
C HIS A 111 -15.63 7.72 -23.09
N HIS A 112 -16.41 8.76 -23.43
CA HIS A 112 -16.95 9.71 -22.44
C HIS A 112 -17.68 9.03 -21.26
N THR A 113 -18.47 7.99 -21.53
CA THR A 113 -19.16 7.21 -20.48
C THR A 113 -18.20 6.41 -19.60
N GLU A 114 -17.12 5.89 -20.16
CA GLU A 114 -16.09 5.15 -19.42
C GLU A 114 -15.27 6.11 -18.56
N GLY A 115 -14.89 7.27 -19.12
CA GLY A 115 -14.19 8.32 -18.38
C GLY A 115 -14.97 8.76 -17.14
N ALA A 116 -16.25 9.10 -17.32
CA ALA A 116 -17.13 9.46 -16.19
C ALA A 116 -17.25 8.33 -15.15
N ALA A 117 -17.36 7.07 -15.59
CA ALA A 117 -17.43 5.92 -14.69
C ALA A 117 -16.12 5.70 -13.91
N VAL A 118 -14.96 5.91 -14.54
CA VAL A 118 -13.65 5.82 -13.90
C VAL A 118 -13.47 6.92 -12.86
N ILE A 119 -13.80 8.17 -13.18
CA ILE A 119 -13.71 9.29 -12.22
C ILE A 119 -14.63 9.04 -11.01
N ALA A 120 -15.88 8.64 -11.24
CA ALA A 120 -16.80 8.29 -10.16
C ALA A 120 -16.32 7.07 -9.33
N ALA A 121 -15.68 6.10 -9.97
CA ALA A 121 -15.08 4.97 -9.27
C ALA A 121 -13.89 5.36 -8.40
N ILE A 122 -13.06 6.31 -8.84
CA ILE A 122 -11.95 6.86 -8.06
C ILE A 122 -12.51 7.59 -6.84
N GLU A 123 -13.51 8.46 -7.01
CA GLU A 123 -14.18 9.15 -5.90
C GLU A 123 -14.75 8.16 -4.88
N GLY A 124 -15.50 7.15 -5.35
CA GLY A 124 -16.08 6.14 -4.49
C GLY A 124 -15.06 5.23 -3.78
N GLU A 125 -13.86 5.05 -4.35
CA GLU A 125 -12.77 4.32 -3.72
C GLU A 125 -12.02 5.18 -2.69
N CYS A 126 -11.90 6.49 -2.92
CA CYS A 126 -11.41 7.44 -1.90
C CYS A 126 -12.33 7.47 -0.67
N ASP A 127 -13.64 7.48 -0.87
CA ASP A 127 -14.63 7.56 0.21
C ASP A 127 -14.80 6.24 0.97
N ALA A 128 -14.79 5.12 0.26
CA ALA A 128 -15.02 3.81 0.83
C ALA A 128 -14.10 2.78 0.18
N PRO A 129 -12.83 2.68 0.63
CA PRO A 129 -11.85 1.78 0.05
C PRO A 129 -12.33 0.33 -0.01
N THR A 130 -12.06 -0.34 -1.11
CA THR A 130 -12.36 -1.75 -1.31
C THR A 130 -11.40 -2.58 -0.46
N PRO A 131 -11.90 -3.45 0.44
CA PRO A 131 -11.03 -4.26 1.29
C PRO A 131 -10.28 -5.30 0.47
N TRP A 132 -9.10 -5.70 0.94
CA TRP A 132 -8.19 -6.59 0.18
C TRP A 132 -8.86 -7.91 -0.26
N PHE A 133 -9.75 -8.48 0.56
CA PHE A 133 -10.39 -9.77 0.28
C PHE A 133 -11.47 -9.68 -0.81
N ALA A 134 -11.86 -8.47 -1.21
CA ALA A 134 -12.78 -8.25 -2.32
C ALA A 134 -12.03 -8.09 -3.67
N LEU A 135 -10.69 -8.15 -3.65
CA LEU A 135 -9.82 -8.07 -4.82
C LEU A 135 -9.15 -9.43 -5.07
N PRO A 136 -8.74 -9.72 -6.32
CA PRO A 136 -7.99 -10.93 -6.63
C PRO A 136 -6.69 -10.98 -5.82
N SER A 137 -6.60 -11.89 -4.85
CA SER A 137 -5.42 -12.01 -3.98
C SER A 137 -5.14 -13.49 -3.65
N PRO A 138 -3.87 -13.93 -3.63
CA PRO A 138 -3.49 -15.25 -3.11
C PRO A 138 -3.89 -15.46 -1.64
N CYS A 139 -4.14 -14.39 -0.88
CA CYS A 139 -4.57 -14.47 0.52
C CYS A 139 -6.08 -14.70 0.68
N ALA A 140 -6.86 -14.69 -0.41
CA ALA A 140 -8.33 -14.74 -0.35
C ALA A 140 -8.91 -16.15 -0.19
N ASP A 141 -8.09 -17.19 -0.03
CA ASP A 141 -8.55 -18.56 0.19
C ASP A 141 -9.11 -18.73 1.63
N VAL A 142 -10.44 -18.77 1.72
CA VAL A 142 -11.24 -18.78 2.96
C VAL A 142 -10.87 -19.93 3.90
N ASP A 143 -10.45 -21.09 3.38
CA ASP A 143 -10.09 -22.27 4.18
C ASP A 143 -8.74 -22.10 4.89
N THR A 144 -7.97 -21.07 4.53
CA THR A 144 -6.63 -20.78 5.08
C THR A 144 -6.54 -19.46 5.84
N MET A 145 -7.58 -18.63 5.84
CA MET A 145 -7.55 -17.28 6.42
C MET A 145 -7.48 -17.26 7.96
N GLY A 146 -7.93 -18.33 8.62
CA GLY A 146 -8.03 -18.41 10.07
C GLY A 146 -6.68 -18.57 10.76
N VAL A 147 -6.48 -17.80 11.84
CA VAL A 147 -5.34 -17.95 12.76
C VAL A 147 -5.83 -18.65 14.04
N SER A 148 -5.07 -19.62 14.57
CA SER A 148 -5.42 -20.36 15.79
C SER A 148 -5.38 -19.48 17.05
N ALA A 149 -5.95 -19.99 18.15
CA ALA A 149 -5.93 -19.30 19.45
C ALA A 149 -4.50 -19.07 19.99
N VAL A 150 -3.59 -20.04 19.79
CA VAL A 150 -2.18 -19.91 20.21
C VAL A 150 -1.49 -18.85 19.35
N GLU A 151 -1.70 -18.87 18.04
CA GLU A 151 -1.08 -17.92 17.12
C GLU A 151 -1.61 -16.49 17.34
N SER A 152 -2.90 -16.33 17.62
CA SER A 152 -3.50 -15.03 17.93
C SER A 152 -3.00 -14.41 19.24
N SER A 153 -2.50 -15.22 20.17
CA SER A 153 -1.91 -14.73 21.44
C SER A 153 -0.65 -13.89 21.21
N TRP A 154 0.03 -14.07 20.07
CA TRP A 154 1.23 -13.30 19.72
C TRP A 154 0.92 -11.87 19.27
N GLY A 155 -0.31 -11.62 18.80
CA GLY A 155 -0.77 -10.35 18.24
C GLY A 155 -0.48 -10.22 16.74
N CYS A 156 -0.78 -9.05 16.19
CA CYS A 156 -0.51 -8.75 14.78
C CYS A 156 1.00 -8.59 14.54
N THR A 157 1.53 -9.27 13.51
CA THR A 157 2.94 -9.17 13.11
C THR A 157 3.31 -7.76 12.66
N GLY A 158 2.43 -7.08 11.90
CA GLY A 158 2.66 -5.73 11.39
C GLY A 158 2.70 -4.67 12.49
N CYS A 159 1.55 -4.32 13.08
CA CYS A 159 1.49 -3.24 14.08
C CYS A 159 1.93 -3.67 15.49
N GLY A 160 2.16 -4.95 15.73
CA GLY A 160 2.56 -5.47 17.04
C GLY A 160 1.48 -5.43 18.12
N ARG A 161 0.28 -4.89 17.84
CA ARG A 161 -0.80 -4.80 18.83
C ARG A 161 -1.27 -6.20 19.23
N ARG A 162 -1.55 -6.34 20.53
CA ARG A 162 -2.26 -7.47 21.12
C ARG A 162 -3.61 -6.96 21.59
N TRP A 163 -4.66 -7.73 21.34
CA TRP A 163 -6.00 -7.40 21.79
C TRP A 163 -6.39 -8.32 22.93
N ALA A 164 -7.00 -7.75 23.96
CA ALA A 164 -7.54 -8.50 25.09
C ALA A 164 -9.07 -8.42 25.03
N GLY A 165 -9.74 -9.59 25.03
CA GLY A 165 -11.19 -9.69 25.14
C GLY A 165 -11.91 -10.18 23.88
N LYS A 166 -13.22 -10.40 24.03
CA LYS A 166 -14.08 -11.03 23.01
C LYS A 166 -14.33 -10.14 21.76
N THR A 167 -14.04 -8.85 21.85
CA THR A 167 -14.21 -7.86 20.76
C THR A 167 -12.92 -7.63 19.95
N SER A 168 -11.89 -8.44 20.20
CA SER A 168 -10.64 -8.40 19.44
C SER A 168 -10.89 -8.71 17.96
N PRO A 169 -10.30 -7.95 17.01
CA PRO A 169 -10.37 -8.31 15.61
C PRO A 169 -9.75 -9.70 15.42
N ARG A 170 -10.39 -10.52 14.59
CA ARG A 170 -9.82 -11.82 14.19
C ARG A 170 -8.60 -11.53 13.34
N LEU A 171 -7.44 -12.01 13.78
CA LEU A 171 -6.25 -12.00 12.95
C LEU A 171 -6.49 -12.86 11.71
N GLN A 172 -5.89 -12.43 10.62
CA GLN A 172 -5.98 -13.04 9.30
C GLN A 172 -4.58 -13.53 8.91
N ARG A 173 -4.53 -14.70 8.26
CA ARG A 173 -3.32 -15.21 7.65
C ARG A 173 -2.99 -14.39 6.40
N HIS A 174 -1.75 -13.93 6.29
CA HIS A 174 -1.18 -13.34 5.09
C HIS A 174 -0.04 -14.23 4.59
N THR A 175 -0.12 -14.69 3.35
CA THR A 175 0.89 -15.58 2.75
C THR A 175 2.05 -14.76 2.23
N THR A 176 3.25 -14.98 2.77
CA THR A 176 4.46 -14.30 2.34
C THR A 176 5.07 -15.06 1.16
N VAL A 177 5.12 -14.45 -0.03
CA VAL A 177 5.65 -15.10 -1.26
C VAL A 177 7.19 -15.21 -1.23
N GLU A 178 7.86 -14.49 -0.35
CA GLU A 178 9.32 -14.50 -0.21
C GLU A 178 9.73 -15.08 1.16
N VAL A 179 10.31 -16.27 1.18
CA VAL A 179 11.03 -16.75 2.38
C VAL A 179 12.30 -17.49 1.97
N PRO A 180 13.48 -16.93 2.28
CA PRO A 180 14.69 -17.71 2.49
C PRO A 180 15.10 -17.59 3.95
N TYR A 181 14.32 -18.13 4.89
CA TYR A 181 14.73 -18.52 6.26
C TYR A 181 13.58 -19.34 6.89
N ASP A 182 13.83 -20.63 7.12
CA ASP A 182 13.08 -21.66 7.85
C ASP A 182 11.58 -21.40 8.16
N ASP A 183 10.75 -21.95 7.27
CA ASP A 183 9.51 -22.70 7.54
C ASP A 183 8.21 -22.00 7.98
N ILE A 184 8.08 -20.67 7.92
CA ILE A 184 6.75 -20.03 8.04
C ILE A 184 6.42 -19.21 6.79
N GLY A 185 5.73 -19.84 5.83
CA GLY A 185 5.21 -19.20 4.61
C GLY A 185 4.01 -18.26 4.83
N TRP A 186 3.84 -17.74 6.04
CA TRP A 186 2.71 -16.87 6.38
C TRP A 186 2.94 -16.05 7.67
N VAL A 187 2.18 -14.97 7.83
CA VAL A 187 2.15 -14.14 9.05
C VAL A 187 0.71 -13.82 9.47
N ALA A 188 0.51 -13.48 10.75
CA ALA A 188 -0.80 -13.07 11.27
C ALA A 188 -0.93 -11.54 11.26
N LEU A 189 -1.87 -11.00 10.50
CA LEU A 189 -2.15 -9.57 10.43
C LEU A 189 -3.54 -9.26 10.96
N CYS A 190 -3.73 -8.10 11.59
CA CYS A 190 -5.08 -7.59 11.79
C CYS A 190 -5.66 -7.08 10.46
N PRO A 191 -7.00 -6.96 10.33
CA PRO A 191 -7.62 -6.53 9.07
C PRO A 191 -6.99 -5.26 8.49
N SER A 192 -6.76 -4.23 9.32
CA SER A 192 -6.14 -2.98 8.87
C SER A 192 -4.70 -3.15 8.37
N CYS A 193 -3.86 -3.95 9.05
CA CYS A 193 -2.51 -4.23 8.56
C CYS A 193 -2.55 -5.07 7.27
N HIS A 194 -3.56 -5.92 7.13
CA HIS A 194 -3.73 -6.74 5.95
C HIS A 194 -4.14 -5.91 4.72
N ASP A 195 -5.06 -4.95 4.90
CA ASP A 195 -5.38 -3.96 3.87
C ASP A 195 -4.14 -3.15 3.46
N ILE A 196 -3.33 -2.67 4.43
CA ILE A 196 -2.11 -1.90 4.14
C ILE A 196 -1.12 -2.68 3.28
N VAL A 197 -0.82 -3.95 3.62
CA VAL A 197 0.15 -4.73 2.83
C VAL A 197 -0.38 -5.09 1.44
N HIS A 198 -1.70 -5.03 1.23
CA HIS A 198 -2.35 -5.21 -0.07
C HIS A 198 -2.57 -3.91 -0.86
N GLN A 199 -2.17 -2.75 -0.32
CA GLN A 199 -2.12 -1.55 -1.12
C GLN A 199 -1.12 -1.74 -2.28
N PRO A 200 -1.43 -1.25 -3.49
CA PRO A 200 -0.65 -1.60 -4.68
C PRO A 200 0.80 -1.09 -4.63
N LEU A 201 1.01 0.03 -3.94
CA LEU A 201 2.33 0.63 -3.63
C LEU A 201 2.60 0.64 -2.11
N GLY A 202 1.94 -0.23 -1.35
CA GLY A 202 2.09 -0.26 0.12
C GLY A 202 3.49 -0.70 0.56
N PRO A 203 3.71 -0.86 1.87
CA PRO A 203 4.91 -1.49 2.42
C PRO A 203 4.85 -3.02 2.28
N SER A 204 6.01 -3.65 2.20
CA SER A 204 6.18 -5.07 2.48
C SER A 204 5.81 -5.38 3.94
N VAL A 205 5.63 -6.67 4.26
CA VAL A 205 5.40 -7.10 5.66
C VAL A 205 6.55 -6.67 6.56
N ASP A 206 7.80 -6.75 6.08
CA ASP A 206 8.99 -6.34 6.82
C ASP A 206 9.00 -4.85 7.10
N GLU A 207 8.76 -4.02 6.09
CA GLU A 207 8.69 -2.57 6.23
C GLU A 207 7.58 -2.17 7.21
N LEU A 208 6.39 -2.77 7.09
CA LEU A 208 5.28 -2.51 8.01
C LEU A 208 5.63 -2.95 9.44
N MET A 209 6.22 -4.12 9.60
CA MET A 209 6.58 -4.67 10.91
C MET A 209 7.68 -3.86 11.58
N PHE A 210 8.81 -3.65 10.90
CA PHE A 210 9.96 -2.95 11.47
C PHE A 210 9.71 -1.45 11.61
N GLY A 211 8.92 -0.84 10.71
CA GLY A 211 8.49 0.56 10.83
C GLY A 211 7.65 0.83 12.09
N ASN A 212 6.87 -0.15 12.56
CA ASN A 212 6.09 -0.05 13.80
C ASN A 212 6.88 -0.45 15.07
N ARG A 213 8.14 -0.86 14.93
CA ARG A 213 8.97 -1.27 16.07
C ARG A 213 9.91 -0.14 16.49
N PRO A 214 10.28 -0.08 17.78
CA PRO A 214 11.19 0.96 18.25
C PRO A 214 12.56 0.83 17.57
N ALA A 215 13.17 1.97 17.27
CA ALA A 215 14.56 2.03 16.84
C ALA A 215 15.48 1.46 17.93
N CYS A 216 16.60 0.88 17.51
CA CYS A 216 17.61 0.39 18.43
C CYS A 216 18.26 1.56 19.19
N PRO A 217 18.34 1.54 20.53
CA PRO A 217 18.97 2.63 21.30
C PRO A 217 20.48 2.75 21.06
N ALA A 218 21.13 1.71 20.52
CA ALA A 218 22.57 1.70 20.26
C ALA A 218 22.97 2.17 18.84
N CYS A 219 22.14 1.87 17.82
CA CYS A 219 22.48 2.16 16.42
C CYS A 219 21.37 2.86 15.62
N ASN A 220 20.24 3.16 16.25
CA ASN A 220 19.06 3.80 15.68
C ASN A 220 18.37 3.05 14.52
N GLU A 221 18.80 1.82 14.22
CA GLU A 221 18.19 0.99 13.16
C GLU A 221 16.82 0.45 13.58
N HIS A 222 15.87 0.35 12.64
CA HIS A 222 14.49 -0.09 12.91
C HIS A 222 14.29 -1.61 12.81
N ARG A 223 15.35 -2.37 12.53
CA ARG A 223 15.35 -3.84 12.44
C ARG A 223 15.29 -4.52 13.82
N THR A 224 14.34 -4.14 14.65
CA THR A 224 14.19 -4.65 16.03
C THR A 224 13.37 -5.94 16.05
N PHE A 225 13.89 -7.01 16.65
CA PHE A 225 13.19 -8.28 16.88
C PHE A 225 12.59 -8.36 18.29
N ARG A 226 11.49 -9.10 18.46
CA ARG A 226 10.98 -9.45 19.79
C ARG A 226 11.81 -10.60 20.35
N VAL A 227 12.19 -10.55 21.61
CA VAL A 227 12.85 -11.67 22.28
C VAL A 227 11.81 -12.50 23.01
N LEU A 228 11.79 -13.80 22.73
CA LEU A 228 10.90 -14.76 23.38
C LEU A 228 11.69 -15.69 24.29
N TRP A 229 11.47 -15.53 25.59
CA TRP A 229 12.05 -16.39 26.62
C TRP A 229 11.17 -17.61 26.91
N GLY A 230 11.80 -18.71 27.31
CA GLY A 230 11.12 -19.97 27.58
C GLY A 230 10.91 -20.84 26.34
N MET A 231 10.09 -21.88 26.50
CA MET A 231 9.78 -22.83 25.43
C MET A 231 8.36 -22.55 24.92
N PRO A 232 8.18 -22.01 23.70
CA PRO A 232 6.85 -21.71 23.18
C PRO A 232 6.10 -22.98 22.78
N ALA A 233 4.77 -22.95 22.91
CA ALA A 233 3.89 -24.06 22.52
C ALA A 233 3.73 -24.23 21.00
N SER A 234 4.21 -23.27 20.22
CA SER A 234 4.21 -23.25 18.75
C SER A 234 5.49 -22.57 18.26
N PRO A 235 5.86 -22.71 16.97
CA PRO A 235 6.90 -21.87 16.38
C PRO A 235 6.66 -20.38 16.71
N PRO A 236 7.70 -19.62 17.07
CA PRO A 236 7.59 -18.18 17.28
C PRO A 236 7.07 -17.51 16.00
N PRO A 237 6.26 -16.45 16.11
CA PRO A 237 5.84 -15.70 14.95
C PRO A 237 7.04 -15.00 14.32
N TYR A 238 6.95 -14.78 13.01
CA TYR A 238 7.93 -14.02 12.25
C TYR A 238 8.30 -12.69 12.93
N GLY A 239 9.59 -12.34 12.87
CA GLY A 239 10.14 -11.18 13.59
C GLY A 239 10.33 -11.40 15.09
N THR A 240 10.40 -12.65 15.55
CA THR A 240 10.74 -13.02 16.94
C THR A 240 12.00 -13.87 16.96
N VAL A 241 12.89 -13.62 17.92
CA VAL A 241 14.07 -14.44 18.20
C VAL A 241 13.85 -15.22 19.49
N GLY A 242 14.10 -16.52 19.46
CA GLY A 242 14.10 -17.35 20.67
C GLY A 242 15.31 -17.02 21.54
N ALA A 243 15.08 -16.90 22.85
CA ALA A 243 16.12 -16.80 23.86
C ALA A 243 16.19 -18.07 24.71
N GLY A 244 16.97 -18.02 25.80
CA GLY A 244 17.11 -19.15 26.72
C GLY A 244 15.82 -19.52 27.45
N CYS A 245 15.85 -20.68 28.09
CA CYS A 245 14.72 -21.18 28.89
C CYS A 245 14.59 -20.50 30.26
N VAL A 246 15.63 -19.83 30.72
CA VAL A 246 15.70 -19.25 32.07
C VAL A 246 15.28 -17.79 32.00
N VAL A 247 14.14 -17.48 32.62
CA VAL A 247 13.63 -16.11 32.75
C VAL A 247 14.23 -15.49 34.01
N MET A 248 15.23 -14.61 33.87
CA MET A 248 15.71 -13.73 34.95
C MET A 248 14.87 -12.43 35.02
N GLY A 249 14.94 -11.68 36.11
CA GLY A 249 14.07 -10.52 36.33
C GLY A 249 14.29 -9.34 35.38
N ASP A 250 15.44 -9.29 34.71
CA ASP A 250 15.92 -8.19 33.86
C ASP A 250 16.17 -8.62 32.41
N ASN A 251 15.49 -9.67 31.93
CA ASN A 251 15.76 -10.14 30.58
C ASN A 251 15.36 -9.10 29.52
N PRO A 252 16.17 -8.95 28.47
CA PRO A 252 15.83 -8.11 27.34
C PRO A 252 14.57 -8.63 26.64
N THR A 253 13.76 -7.70 26.15
CA THR A 253 12.52 -7.99 25.41
C THR A 253 12.68 -7.73 23.91
N ARG A 254 13.80 -7.12 23.53
CA ARG A 254 14.16 -6.70 22.18
C ARG A 254 15.59 -7.09 21.86
N ARG A 255 15.83 -7.34 20.57
CA ARG A 255 17.17 -7.51 20.01
C ARG A 255 17.27 -6.79 18.67
N CYS A 256 18.32 -6.02 18.46
CA CYS A 256 18.57 -5.39 17.17
C CYS A 256 19.10 -6.44 16.19
N GLY A 257 18.48 -6.53 15.01
CA GLY A 257 18.93 -7.38 13.91
C GLY A 257 20.13 -6.84 13.15
N ALA A 258 20.51 -5.58 13.34
CA ALA A 258 21.67 -4.97 12.70
C ALA A 258 22.94 -5.07 13.56
N CYS A 259 22.88 -4.63 14.83
CA CYS A 259 24.05 -4.62 15.72
C CYS A 259 24.03 -5.68 16.83
N GLY A 260 22.93 -6.43 16.98
CA GLY A 260 22.80 -7.47 18.01
C GLY A 260 22.52 -6.98 19.44
N HIS A 261 22.44 -5.67 19.68
CA HIS A 261 22.14 -5.11 21.01
C HIS A 261 20.79 -5.60 21.55
N GLU A 262 20.74 -5.94 22.84
CA GLU A 262 19.54 -6.45 23.52
C GLU A 262 19.10 -5.48 24.64
N TRP A 263 17.80 -5.19 24.74
CA TRP A 263 17.20 -4.28 25.72
C TRP A 263 15.71 -4.56 26.01
#